data_AF-A0A353JA84-F1
#
_entry.id   AF-A0A353JA84-F1
#
_cell.length_a   1.000
_cell.length_b   1.000
_cell.length_c   1.000
_cell.angle_alpha   90.00
_cell.angle_beta   90.00
_cell.angle_gamma   90.00
#
_symmetry.space_group_name_H-M   'P 1'
#
loop_
_entity.id
_entity.type
_entity.pdbx_description
1 polymer ?
#
loop_
_entity_poly.entity_id
_entity_poly.type
_entity_poly.pdbx_seq_one_letter_code
_entity_poly.pdbx_strand_id
1 'polypeptide(L)'
;MFFYSKERLEIMADELNKDFYPERLEKVIPFDAYDFMEKQGLDIEWKYITPNKRLLGMIFFGDAVWPVWDSGKYNSGDYPHNEFFKKGTVVINNILVDEKETKKERFVSGHEAMHWIKDKEYFKTHTTDVIHACKEEAFEKTYWNNCMNEEDIIERQTNYLNAAVQMPRDLIKNEFFKRLRYKNIPKDPIEYMRYILRV
;
A
#
# COMPACT_ATOMS: atom_id res chain seq x y z
N MET A 1 -1.43 -2.26 21.54
CA MET A 1 -2.31 -1.35 20.77
C MET A 1 -1.44 -0.59 19.77
N PHE A 2 -1.40 -1.04 18.51
CA PHE A 2 -0.49 -0.52 17.45
C PHE A 2 -1.14 0.59 16.63
N PHE A 3 -1.75 1.58 17.29
CA PHE A 3 -2.33 2.72 16.59
C PHE A 3 -1.34 3.88 16.53
N TYR A 4 -0.82 4.10 15.33
CA TYR A 4 0.04 5.24 15.03
C TYR A 4 -0.77 6.51 14.73
N SER A 5 -0.33 7.64 15.28
CA SER A 5 -0.81 8.95 14.84
C SER A 5 -0.36 9.23 13.40
N LYS A 6 -1.05 10.13 12.70
CA LYS A 6 -0.62 10.58 11.36
C LYS A 6 0.82 11.06 11.35
N GLU A 7 1.22 11.85 12.35
CA GLU A 7 2.59 12.35 12.44
C GLU A 7 3.60 11.21 12.63
N ARG A 8 3.28 10.16 13.39
CA ARG A 8 4.17 9.01 13.52
C ARG A 8 4.31 8.24 12.20
N LEU A 9 3.23 8.13 11.41
CA LEU A 9 3.28 7.50 10.09
C LEU A 9 4.11 8.32 9.09
N GLU A 10 4.04 9.65 9.15
CA GLU A 10 4.89 10.55 8.34
C GLU A 10 6.36 10.40 8.71
N ILE A 11 6.69 10.42 10.01
CA ILE A 11 8.06 10.20 10.47
C ILE A 11 8.57 8.81 10.03
N MET A 12 7.73 7.78 10.14
CA MET A 12 8.06 6.44 9.68
C MET A 12 8.30 6.39 8.16
N ALA A 13 7.50 7.13 7.37
CA ALA A 13 7.71 7.23 5.93
C ALA A 13 9.04 7.90 5.59
N ASP A 14 9.43 8.95 6.32
CA ASP A 14 10.71 9.61 6.13
C ASP A 14 11.88 8.71 6.56
N GLU A 15 11.75 7.98 7.67
CA GLU A 15 12.71 6.95 8.13
C GLU A 15 12.92 5.89 7.02
N LEU A 16 11.83 5.36 6.46
CA LEU A 16 11.89 4.35 5.37
C LEU A 16 12.53 4.89 4.09
N ASN A 17 12.17 6.12 3.68
CA ASN A 17 12.78 6.74 2.51
C ASN A 17 14.27 7.00 2.72
N LYS A 18 14.68 7.43 3.92
CA LYS A 18 16.08 7.65 4.27
C LYS A 18 16.90 6.38 4.22
N ASP A 19 16.36 5.27 4.70
CA ASP A 19 17.04 3.97 4.72
C ASP A 19 17.07 3.32 3.33
N PHE A 20 16.00 3.49 2.53
CA PHE A 20 15.91 2.91 1.19
C PHE A 20 16.70 3.71 0.14
N TYR A 21 16.36 4.99 -0.04
CA TYR A 21 17.01 5.93 -0.95
C TYR A 21 16.86 7.38 -0.44
N PRO A 22 17.84 7.93 0.28
CA PRO A 22 17.69 9.22 0.97
C PRO A 22 17.42 10.39 0.02
N GLU A 23 17.88 10.31 -1.24
CA GLU A 23 17.58 11.32 -2.27
C GLU A 23 16.08 11.51 -2.52
N ARG A 24 15.24 10.53 -2.16
CA ARG A 24 13.77 10.64 -2.26
C ARG A 24 13.19 11.72 -1.35
N LEU A 25 13.91 12.16 -0.33
CA LEU A 25 13.52 13.28 0.53
C LEU A 25 13.94 14.64 -0.04
N GLU A 26 14.81 14.66 -1.04
CA GLU A 26 15.38 15.88 -1.63
C GLU A 26 14.86 16.14 -3.05
N LYS A 27 14.54 15.07 -3.80
CA LYS A 27 14.14 15.12 -5.20
C LYS A 27 12.95 14.19 -5.46
N VAL A 28 12.06 14.63 -6.36
CA VAL A 28 10.89 13.81 -6.76
C VAL A 28 11.37 12.64 -7.60
N ILE A 29 11.45 11.48 -6.96
CA ILE A 29 11.86 10.22 -7.56
C ILE A 29 10.69 9.22 -7.37
N PRO A 30 10.25 8.51 -8.42
CA PRO A 30 9.22 7.47 -8.28
C PRO A 30 9.63 6.38 -7.28
N PHE A 31 8.68 5.92 -6.46
CA PHE A 31 8.91 4.79 -5.57
C PHE A 31 8.83 3.50 -6.37
N ASP A 32 9.86 2.67 -6.29
CA ASP A 32 9.85 1.32 -6.82
C ASP A 32 9.55 0.35 -5.69
N ALA A 33 8.29 -0.09 -5.62
CA ALA A 33 7.85 -1.02 -4.60
C ALA A 33 8.52 -2.40 -4.73
N TYR A 34 8.90 -2.81 -5.93
CA TYR A 34 9.52 -4.12 -6.17
C TYR A 34 10.97 -4.13 -5.66
N ASP A 35 11.75 -3.10 -6.00
CA ASP A 35 13.11 -2.92 -5.45
C ASP A 35 13.07 -2.74 -3.92
N PHE A 36 12.07 -2.02 -3.40
CA PHE A 36 11.88 -1.93 -1.95
C PHE A 36 11.66 -3.31 -1.31
N MET A 37 10.72 -4.09 -1.84
CA MET A 37 10.42 -5.43 -1.33
C MET A 37 11.63 -6.37 -1.39
N GLU A 38 12.36 -6.38 -2.51
CA GLU A 38 13.59 -7.19 -2.66
C GLU A 38 14.61 -6.85 -1.58
N LYS A 39 14.86 -5.56 -1.31
CA LYS A 39 15.78 -5.15 -0.23
C LYS A 39 15.29 -5.46 1.17
N GLN A 40 13.98 -5.63 1.37
CA GLN A 40 13.40 -6.10 2.63
C GLN A 40 13.42 -7.64 2.75
N GLY A 41 13.97 -8.34 1.75
CA GLY A 41 14.01 -9.80 1.70
C GLY A 41 12.63 -10.43 1.50
N LEU A 42 11.74 -9.73 0.81
CA LEU A 42 10.41 -10.23 0.44
C LEU A 42 10.45 -10.90 -0.93
N ASP A 43 9.75 -12.02 -1.05
CA ASP A 43 9.44 -12.64 -2.33
C ASP A 43 8.16 -12.03 -2.90
N ILE A 44 8.06 -11.91 -4.23
CA ILE A 44 6.89 -11.33 -4.89
C ILE A 44 6.39 -12.31 -5.94
N GLU A 45 5.11 -12.65 -5.85
CA GLU A 45 4.45 -13.54 -6.79
C GLU A 45 3.17 -12.90 -7.35
N TRP A 46 2.85 -13.23 -8.60
CA TRP A 46 1.59 -12.83 -9.22
C TRP A 46 0.73 -14.06 -9.47
N LYS A 47 -0.45 -14.08 -8.84
CA LYS A 47 -1.34 -15.24 -8.83
C LYS A 47 -2.79 -14.80 -8.98
N TYR A 48 -3.64 -15.69 -9.48
CA TYR A 48 -5.09 -15.46 -9.46
C TYR A 48 -5.65 -15.90 -8.11
N ILE A 49 -5.65 -15.01 -7.13
CA ILE A 49 -6.02 -15.31 -5.73
C ILE A 49 -7.53 -15.20 -5.45
N THR A 50 -8.31 -14.60 -6.38
CA THR A 50 -9.76 -14.55 -6.27
C THR A 50 -10.44 -14.31 -7.61
N PRO A 51 -11.66 -14.85 -7.82
CA PRO A 51 -12.36 -14.71 -9.08
C PRO A 51 -13.01 -13.36 -9.40
N ASN A 52 -13.14 -12.49 -8.41
CA ASN A 52 -13.99 -11.30 -8.52
C ASN A 52 -13.33 -10.03 -7.97
N LYS A 53 -12.00 -9.94 -8.06
CA LYS A 53 -11.15 -8.82 -7.56
C LYS A 53 -11.30 -8.46 -6.08
N ARG A 54 -12.10 -9.21 -5.31
CA ARG A 54 -12.30 -8.96 -3.88
C ARG A 54 -11.01 -8.84 -3.09
N LEU A 55 -9.95 -9.54 -3.51
CA LEU A 55 -8.60 -9.48 -2.97
C LEU A 55 -7.68 -8.95 -4.06
N LEU A 56 -6.93 -7.90 -3.74
CA LEU A 56 -5.99 -7.26 -4.67
C LEU A 56 -4.55 -7.70 -4.41
N GLY A 57 -4.20 -7.89 -3.14
CA GLY A 57 -2.89 -8.31 -2.69
C GLY A 57 -2.98 -9.07 -1.37
N MET A 58 -1.90 -9.77 -1.04
CA MET A 58 -1.75 -10.53 0.20
C MET A 58 -0.29 -10.53 0.66
N ILE A 59 -0.09 -10.59 1.97
CA ILE A 59 1.22 -10.79 2.60
C ILE A 59 1.16 -11.99 3.56
N PHE A 60 2.17 -12.85 3.47
CA PHE A 60 2.34 -14.03 4.31
C PHE A 60 3.33 -13.74 5.45
N PHE A 61 2.81 -13.57 6.67
CA PHE A 61 3.61 -13.38 7.89
C PHE A 61 4.19 -14.71 8.45
N GLY A 62 3.71 -15.84 7.94
CA GLY A 62 4.17 -17.19 8.22
C GLY A 62 3.95 -18.11 7.01
N ASP A 63 4.53 -19.30 7.06
CA ASP A 63 4.34 -20.31 6.01
C ASP A 63 2.88 -20.78 5.98
N ALA A 64 2.26 -20.76 4.80
CA ALA A 64 0.86 -21.15 4.67
C ALA A 64 0.50 -21.64 3.26
N VAL A 65 -0.68 -22.26 3.15
CA VAL A 65 -1.26 -22.70 1.89
C VAL A 65 -2.43 -21.79 1.54
N TRP A 66 -2.54 -21.38 0.27
CA TRP A 66 -3.63 -20.56 -0.22
C TRP A 66 -4.20 -21.10 -1.55
N PRO A 67 -5.53 -21.04 -1.75
CA PRO A 67 -6.14 -21.40 -3.03
C PRO A 67 -5.80 -20.40 -4.14
N VAL A 68 -5.24 -20.91 -5.23
CA VAL A 68 -4.88 -20.18 -6.45
C VAL A 68 -5.65 -20.75 -7.64
N TRP A 69 -6.08 -19.87 -8.54
CA TRP A 69 -6.75 -20.23 -9.77
C TRP A 69 -5.75 -20.24 -10.94
N ASP A 70 -6.01 -21.08 -11.94
CA ASP A 70 -5.14 -21.19 -13.12
C ASP A 70 -5.28 -19.98 -14.07
N SER A 71 -6.42 -19.28 -14.02
CA SER A 71 -6.67 -18.13 -14.89
C SER A 71 -7.60 -17.10 -14.24
N GLY A 72 -7.56 -15.86 -14.74
CA GLY A 72 -8.50 -14.79 -14.39
C GLY A 72 -9.86 -14.88 -15.09
N LYS A 73 -10.10 -15.92 -15.89
CA LYS A 73 -11.36 -16.17 -16.60
C LYS A 73 -12.08 -17.35 -15.96
N TYR A 74 -13.13 -17.06 -15.21
CA TYR A 74 -13.82 -18.03 -14.37
C TYR A 74 -15.09 -18.54 -15.04
N ASN A 75 -15.20 -19.86 -15.16
CA ASN A 75 -16.40 -20.57 -15.59
C ASN A 75 -17.03 -21.30 -14.41
N SER A 76 -18.32 -21.64 -14.56
CA SER A 76 -19.00 -22.48 -13.59
C SER A 76 -18.34 -23.87 -13.53
N GLY A 77 -17.91 -24.27 -12.34
CA GLY A 77 -17.22 -25.56 -12.12
C GLY A 77 -15.70 -25.47 -12.08
N ASP A 78 -15.11 -24.29 -12.33
CA ASP A 78 -13.70 -24.07 -12.07
C ASP A 78 -13.45 -24.08 -10.54
N TYR A 79 -12.35 -24.70 -10.11
CA TYR A 79 -11.93 -24.75 -8.72
C TYR A 79 -10.46 -24.35 -8.60
N PRO A 80 -10.07 -23.66 -7.52
CA PRO A 80 -8.68 -23.36 -7.27
C PRO A 80 -7.91 -24.63 -6.88
N HIS A 81 -6.59 -24.62 -7.10
CA HIS A 81 -5.66 -25.56 -6.52
C HIS A 81 -4.95 -24.92 -5.31
N ASN A 82 -4.46 -25.76 -4.39
CA ASN A 82 -3.72 -25.28 -3.23
C ASN A 82 -2.25 -25.06 -3.58
N GLU A 83 -1.74 -23.87 -3.29
CA GLU A 83 -0.33 -23.54 -3.45
C GLU A 83 0.29 -23.14 -2.10
N PHE A 84 1.56 -23.52 -1.88
CA PHE A 84 2.29 -23.20 -0.66
C PHE A 84 3.10 -21.92 -0.85
N PHE A 85 2.96 -20.99 0.10
CA PHE A 85 3.68 -19.73 0.14
C PHE A 85 4.51 -19.67 1.42
N LYS A 86 5.75 -19.20 1.29
CA LYS A 86 6.65 -19.03 2.43
C LYS A 86 6.33 -17.73 3.16
N LYS A 87 6.74 -17.68 4.43
CA LYS A 87 6.82 -16.43 5.16
C LYS A 87 7.64 -15.40 4.37
N GLY A 88 7.11 -14.19 4.26
CA GLY A 88 7.74 -13.10 3.52
C GLY A 88 7.39 -13.09 2.03
N THR A 89 6.42 -13.88 1.59
CA THR A 89 5.88 -13.77 0.23
C THR A 89 4.76 -12.73 0.18
N VAL A 90 4.85 -11.79 -0.76
CA VAL A 90 3.78 -10.89 -1.19
C VAL A 90 3.16 -11.47 -2.45
N VAL A 91 1.84 -11.64 -2.46
CA VAL A 91 1.10 -12.12 -3.64
C VAL A 91 0.23 -11.00 -4.18
N ILE A 92 0.43 -10.64 -5.45
CA ILE A 92 -0.37 -9.63 -6.16
C ILE A 92 -1.36 -10.34 -7.08
N ASN A 93 -2.61 -9.88 -7.12
CA ASN A 93 -3.61 -10.49 -7.98
C ASN A 93 -3.34 -10.18 -9.45
N ASN A 94 -3.10 -11.23 -10.26
CA ASN A 94 -2.82 -11.13 -11.70
C ASN A 94 -3.90 -10.37 -12.49
N ILE A 95 -5.14 -10.31 -11.97
CA ILE A 95 -6.22 -9.56 -12.62
C ILE A 95 -5.87 -8.07 -12.82
N LEU A 96 -5.01 -7.49 -11.98
CA LEU A 96 -4.52 -6.13 -12.13
C LEU A 96 -3.61 -5.99 -13.37
N VAL A 97 -2.82 -7.01 -13.66
CA VAL A 97 -1.94 -7.06 -14.84
C VAL A 97 -2.75 -7.27 -16.10
N ASP A 98 -3.70 -8.21 -16.07
CA ASP A 98 -4.60 -8.52 -17.20
C ASP A 98 -5.37 -7.27 -17.67
N GLU A 99 -5.78 -6.42 -16.72
CA GLU A 99 -6.51 -5.18 -17.00
C GLU A 99 -5.61 -3.96 -17.20
N LYS A 100 -4.29 -4.12 -17.11
CA LYS A 100 -3.29 -3.06 -17.27
C LYS A 100 -3.42 -1.94 -16.23
N GLU A 101 -3.90 -2.28 -15.04
CA GLU A 101 -4.08 -1.41 -13.88
C GLU A 101 -2.75 -1.14 -13.14
N THR A 102 -1.71 -0.78 -13.90
CA THR A 102 -0.32 -0.62 -13.43
C THR A 102 -0.15 0.32 -12.23
N LYS A 103 -0.99 1.37 -12.12
CA LYS A 103 -0.95 2.28 -10.97
C LYS A 103 -1.51 1.62 -9.71
N LYS A 104 -2.61 0.88 -9.85
CA LYS A 104 -3.26 0.15 -8.75
C LYS A 104 -2.36 -1.00 -8.30
N GLU A 105 -1.79 -1.75 -9.24
CA GLU A 105 -0.79 -2.79 -8.99
C GLU A 105 0.37 -2.25 -8.14
N ARG A 106 1.03 -1.17 -8.57
CA ARG A 106 2.14 -0.57 -7.81
C ARG A 106 1.76 -0.13 -6.41
N PHE A 107 0.55 0.43 -6.26
CA PHE A 107 0.08 0.83 -4.95
C PHE A 107 -0.19 -0.38 -4.05
N VAL A 108 -0.85 -1.42 -4.57
CA VAL A 108 -1.10 -2.69 -3.85
C VAL A 108 0.24 -3.31 -3.43
N SER A 109 1.22 -3.39 -4.33
CA SER A 109 2.56 -3.89 -4.00
C SER A 109 3.21 -3.13 -2.85
N GLY A 110 3.19 -1.79 -2.90
CA GLY A 110 3.70 -0.97 -1.80
C GLY A 110 2.88 -1.13 -0.51
N HIS A 111 1.57 -1.31 -0.61
CA HIS A 111 0.67 -1.50 0.52
C HIS A 111 1.00 -2.80 1.28
N GLU A 112 1.11 -3.93 0.58
CA GLU A 112 1.49 -5.21 1.21
C GLU A 112 2.90 -5.16 1.82
N ALA A 113 3.83 -4.46 1.16
CA ALA A 113 5.16 -4.21 1.72
C ALA A 113 5.09 -3.40 3.03
N MET A 114 4.19 -2.40 3.13
CA MET A 114 4.01 -1.63 4.35
C MET A 114 3.38 -2.45 5.49
N HIS A 115 2.52 -3.42 5.19
CA HIS A 115 2.07 -4.39 6.18
C HIS A 115 3.24 -5.20 6.75
N TRP A 116 4.16 -5.66 5.89
CA TRP A 116 5.37 -6.35 6.35
C TRP A 116 6.25 -5.49 7.27
N ILE A 117 6.32 -4.18 7.04
CA ILE A 117 7.13 -3.30 7.91
C ILE A 117 6.41 -2.97 9.21
N LYS A 118 5.14 -2.55 9.12
CA LYS A 118 4.40 -1.94 10.22
C LYS A 118 3.71 -2.96 11.13
N ASP A 119 3.17 -4.05 10.55
CA ASP A 119 2.14 -4.87 11.20
C ASP A 119 2.62 -6.25 11.63
N LYS A 120 3.89 -6.61 11.41
CA LYS A 120 4.50 -7.88 11.84
C LYS A 120 4.15 -8.26 13.27
N GLU A 121 4.34 -7.34 14.21
CA GLU A 121 4.10 -7.63 15.62
C GLU A 121 2.61 -7.80 15.94
N TYR A 122 1.73 -7.06 15.25
CA TYR A 122 0.28 -7.26 15.38
C TYR A 122 -0.10 -8.67 14.94
N PHE A 123 0.30 -9.09 13.72
CA PHE A 123 -0.01 -10.42 13.19
C PHE A 123 0.62 -11.56 14.00
N LYS A 124 1.76 -11.31 14.66
CA LYS A 124 2.39 -12.29 15.53
C LYS A 124 1.70 -12.49 16.88
N THR A 125 1.03 -11.47 17.41
CA THR A 125 0.59 -11.45 18.82
C THR A 125 -0.93 -11.36 19.03
N HIS A 126 -1.68 -10.92 18.03
CA HIS A 126 -3.12 -10.63 18.16
C HIS A 126 -4.01 -11.48 17.24
N THR A 127 -3.42 -12.26 16.34
CA THR A 127 -4.17 -13.21 15.49
C THR A 127 -3.43 -14.54 15.41
N THR A 128 -4.19 -15.61 15.16
CA THR A 128 -3.66 -16.92 14.76
C THR A 128 -3.40 -16.99 13.26
N ASP A 129 -3.89 -16.00 12.51
CA ASP A 129 -3.74 -15.93 11.07
C ASP A 129 -2.34 -15.44 10.71
N VAL A 130 -1.70 -16.20 9.83
CA VAL A 130 -0.37 -15.88 9.29
C VAL A 130 -0.46 -15.23 7.90
N ILE A 131 -1.68 -14.92 7.45
CA ILE A 131 -1.99 -14.35 6.14
C ILE A 131 -2.80 -13.09 6.38
N HIS A 132 -2.41 -12.01 5.72
CA HIS A 132 -3.24 -10.82 5.60
C HIS A 132 -3.57 -10.57 4.14
N ALA A 133 -4.81 -10.20 3.84
CA ALA A 133 -5.27 -10.03 2.48
C ALA A 133 -6.00 -8.68 2.34
N CYS A 134 -5.46 -7.81 1.49
CA CYS A 134 -6.08 -6.52 1.23
C CYS A 134 -7.26 -6.66 0.27
N LYS A 135 -8.41 -6.13 0.68
CA LYS A 135 -9.66 -6.18 -0.08
C LYS A 135 -9.82 -4.95 -0.97
N GLU A 136 -10.48 -5.11 -2.11
CA GLU A 136 -10.77 -3.96 -2.98
C GLU A 136 -11.55 -2.85 -2.27
N GLU A 137 -12.50 -3.22 -1.40
CA GLU A 137 -13.27 -2.26 -0.59
C GLU A 137 -12.40 -1.45 0.40
N ALA A 138 -11.27 -2.00 0.84
CA ALA A 138 -10.37 -1.32 1.78
C ALA A 138 -9.70 -0.09 1.13
N PHE A 139 -9.54 -0.10 -0.19
CA PHE A 139 -9.01 1.02 -0.98
C PHE A 139 -10.00 2.16 -1.18
N GLU A 140 -11.30 1.85 -1.24
CA GLU A 140 -12.34 2.85 -1.52
C GLU A 140 -12.71 3.67 -0.28
N LYS A 141 -12.43 3.14 0.92
CA LYS A 141 -12.76 3.77 2.19
C LYS A 141 -11.79 4.91 2.53
N THR A 142 -12.14 6.16 2.18
CA THR A 142 -11.28 7.35 2.43
C THR A 142 -11.54 8.09 3.75
N TYR A 143 -12.65 7.84 4.45
CA TYR A 143 -13.05 8.60 5.65
C TYR A 143 -12.79 7.86 6.96
N TRP A 144 -12.14 8.52 7.93
CA TRP A 144 -12.04 8.05 9.31
C TRP A 144 -13.41 8.18 9.98
N ASN A 145 -13.95 7.08 10.52
CA ASN A 145 -15.18 7.12 11.32
C ASN A 145 -14.93 6.51 12.71
N ASN A 146 -15.79 6.82 13.68
CA ASN A 146 -15.60 6.40 15.07
C ASN A 146 -15.98 4.93 15.33
N CYS A 147 -16.36 4.16 14.30
CA CYS A 147 -16.86 2.78 14.41
C CYS A 147 -15.93 1.76 13.72
N MET A 148 -14.67 2.11 13.47
CA MET A 148 -13.73 1.21 12.80
C MET A 148 -13.23 0.13 13.76
N ASN A 149 -13.20 -1.11 13.29
CA ASN A 149 -12.53 -2.19 14.01
C ASN A 149 -11.00 -2.09 13.85
N GLU A 150 -10.26 -2.97 14.53
CA GLU A 150 -8.79 -2.92 14.53
C GLU A 150 -8.20 -3.14 13.13
N GLU A 151 -8.74 -4.08 12.36
CA GLU A 151 -8.33 -4.37 10.98
C GLU A 151 -8.55 -3.16 10.05
N ASP A 152 -9.72 -2.52 10.13
CA ASP A 152 -10.04 -1.31 9.36
C ASP A 152 -9.02 -0.18 9.67
N ILE A 153 -8.60 -0.05 10.93
CA ILE A 153 -7.60 0.96 11.31
C ILE A 153 -6.22 0.58 10.75
N ILE A 154 -5.83 -0.69 10.83
CA ILE A 154 -4.56 -1.21 10.31
C ILE A 154 -4.44 -0.95 8.81
N GLU A 155 -5.44 -1.36 8.03
CA GLU A 155 -5.56 -1.13 6.59
C GLU A 155 -5.42 0.36 6.23
N ARG A 156 -6.09 1.23 6.99
CA ARG A 156 -6.04 2.69 6.77
C ARG A 156 -4.68 3.28 7.09
N GLN A 157 -4.05 2.83 8.17
CA GLN A 157 -2.70 3.27 8.52
C GLN A 157 -1.68 2.79 7.48
N THR A 158 -1.85 1.58 6.94
CA THR A 158 -1.02 1.04 5.86
C THR A 158 -1.21 1.82 4.57
N ASN A 159 -2.46 2.14 4.19
CA ASN A 159 -2.76 3.02 3.06
C ASN A 159 -2.10 4.39 3.21
N TYR A 160 -2.20 4.98 4.41
CA TYR A 160 -1.57 6.26 4.71
C TYR A 160 -0.04 6.18 4.61
N LEU A 161 0.57 5.19 5.27
CA LEU A 161 2.02 4.99 5.27
C LEU A 161 2.55 4.79 3.84
N ASN A 162 1.89 3.93 3.06
CA ASN A 162 2.26 3.68 1.67
C ASN A 162 2.20 4.97 0.83
N ALA A 163 1.14 5.77 0.99
CA ALA A 163 1.03 7.06 0.32
C ALA A 163 2.14 8.02 0.74
N ALA A 164 2.45 8.11 2.05
CA ALA A 164 3.50 8.98 2.58
C ALA A 164 4.91 8.55 2.11
N VAL A 165 5.19 7.24 2.02
CA VAL A 165 6.45 6.71 1.48
C VAL A 165 6.59 7.06 0.00
N GLN A 166 5.52 6.88 -0.78
CA GLN A 166 5.51 7.21 -2.20
C GLN A 166 5.65 8.72 -2.47
N MET A 167 5.07 9.55 -1.58
CA MET A 167 4.96 11.00 -1.73
C MET A 167 5.40 11.72 -0.45
N PRO A 168 6.72 11.86 -0.20
CA PRO A 168 7.23 12.51 1.00
C PRO A 168 6.65 13.91 1.17
N ARG A 169 5.98 14.14 2.31
CA ARG A 169 5.08 15.29 2.53
C ARG A 169 5.75 16.63 2.24
N ASP A 170 6.93 16.86 2.80
CA ASP A 170 7.62 18.15 2.70
C ASP A 170 8.14 18.40 1.28
N LEU A 171 8.72 17.38 0.65
CA LEU A 171 9.18 17.45 -0.73
C LEU A 171 8.02 17.76 -1.69
N ILE A 172 6.92 17.02 -1.59
CA ILE A 172 5.77 17.18 -2.48
C ILE A 172 5.09 18.53 -2.26
N LYS A 173 4.98 18.98 -1.00
CA LYS A 173 4.48 20.32 -0.67
C LYS A 173 5.37 21.39 -1.30
N ASN A 174 6.67 21.31 -1.13
CA ASN A 174 7.63 22.26 -1.69
C ASN A 174 7.53 22.32 -3.23
N GLU A 175 7.52 21.17 -3.90
CA GLU A 175 7.44 21.09 -5.36
C GLU A 175 6.09 21.54 -5.91
N PHE A 176 4.98 21.25 -5.22
CA PHE A 176 3.66 21.77 -5.57
C PHE A 176 3.67 23.31 -5.61
N PHE A 177 4.09 23.96 -4.52
CA PHE A 177 4.12 25.42 -4.43
C PHE A 177 5.13 26.07 -5.37
N LYS A 178 6.28 25.43 -5.59
CA LYS A 178 7.28 25.85 -6.57
C LYS A 178 6.71 25.85 -7.98
N ARG A 179 5.99 24.80 -8.39
CA ARG A 179 5.32 24.74 -9.71
C ARG A 179 4.25 25.81 -9.88
N LEU A 180 3.55 26.14 -8.79
CA LEU A 180 2.58 27.25 -8.76
C LEU A 180 3.22 28.63 -8.69
N ARG A 181 4.56 28.72 -8.66
CA ARG A 181 5.33 29.97 -8.57
C ARG A 181 4.99 30.81 -7.33
N TYR A 182 4.62 30.15 -6.23
CA TYR A 182 4.46 30.82 -4.94
C TYR A 182 5.84 31.22 -4.39
N LYS A 183 5.96 32.44 -3.88
CA LYS A 183 7.20 32.90 -3.22
C LYS A 183 7.44 32.21 -1.89
N ASN A 184 6.36 31.90 -1.17
CA ASN A 184 6.38 31.25 0.14
C ASN A 184 5.23 30.24 0.22
N ILE A 185 5.42 29.17 0.99
CA ILE A 185 4.37 28.20 1.29
C ILE A 185 3.39 28.83 2.31
N PRO A 186 2.10 28.96 1.96
CA PRO A 186 1.09 29.45 2.88
C PRO A 186 1.01 28.61 4.16
N LYS A 187 0.80 29.28 5.29
CA LYS A 187 0.53 28.60 6.58
C LYS A 187 -0.90 28.04 6.64
N ASP A 188 -1.83 28.75 6.00
CA ASP A 188 -3.24 28.38 5.94
C ASP A 188 -3.60 27.67 4.63
N PRO A 189 -4.64 26.82 4.61
CA PRO A 189 -5.12 26.17 3.39
C PRO A 189 -5.47 27.18 2.30
N ILE A 190 -5.16 26.84 1.05
CA ILE A 190 -5.54 27.67 -0.10
C ILE A 190 -6.96 27.33 -0.53
N GLU A 191 -7.76 28.36 -0.79
CA GLU A 191 -9.11 28.20 -1.35
C GLU A 191 -9.05 27.77 -2.83
N TYR A 192 -9.62 26.59 -3.13
CA TYR A 192 -9.58 25.94 -4.44
C TYR A 192 -10.17 26.80 -5.59
N MET A 193 -11.22 27.58 -5.31
CA MET A 193 -11.95 28.38 -6.30
C MET A 193 -11.11 29.50 -6.94
N ARG A 194 -10.07 30.00 -6.26
CA ARG A 194 -9.20 31.05 -6.82
C ARG A 194 -8.32 30.57 -7.97
N TYR A 195 -8.23 29.25 -8.20
CA TYR A 195 -7.25 28.66 -9.11
C TYR A 195 -7.78 28.31 -10.50
N ILE A 196 -9.06 27.94 -10.64
CA ILE A 196 -9.64 27.55 -11.95
C ILE A 196 -9.67 28.73 -12.95
N LEU A 197 -9.70 29.97 -12.46
CA LEU A 197 -9.81 31.17 -13.31
C LEU A 197 -8.46 31.71 -13.82
N ARG A 198 -7.34 31.02 -13.57
CA ARG A 198 -5.99 31.47 -13.97
C ARG A 198 -5.23 30.49 -14.87
N VAL A 199 -5.92 29.47 -15.40
CA VAL A 199 -5.39 28.56 -16.44
C VAL A 199 -6.03 28.89 -17.76
#